data_AF-A0A8S9WG59-F1
#
_entry.id   AF-A0A8S9WG59-F1
#
_cell.length_a   1.000
_cell.length_b   1.000
_cell.length_c   1.000
_cell.angle_alpha   90.00
_cell.angle_beta   90.00
_cell.angle_gamma   90.00
#
_symmetry.space_group_name_H-M   'P 1'
#
loop_
_entity.id
_entity.type
_entity.pdbx_description
1 polymer ?
#
loop_
_entity_poly.entity_id
_entity_poly.type
_entity_poly.pdbx_seq_one_letter_code
_entity_poly.pdbx_strand_id
1 'polypeptide(L)'
;MLTGEGTHKFELYFHFAPMEINEKDELAIETGNKTGANIAIAPLETDGLKLAIENSWVSYSYGQKVEAQIVKDSKKAEVPVEFVTGIYSSASKAIIDPELAREAIEMVKR
;
A
#
# COMPACT_ATOMS: atom_id res chain seq x y z
N MET A 1 2.92 -2.16 -14.85
CA MET A 1 3.76 -1.29 -15.72
C MET A 1 3.07 0.01 -16.13
N LEU A 2 3.76 1.15 -15.92
CA LEU A 2 3.42 2.50 -16.36
C LEU A 2 4.40 2.92 -17.47
N THR A 3 3.88 3.40 -18.61
CA THR A 3 4.65 3.70 -19.83
C THR A 3 4.42 5.14 -20.29
N GLY A 4 5.39 5.72 -21.02
CA GLY A 4 5.31 7.08 -21.56
C GLY A 4 6.67 7.54 -22.06
N GLU A 5 6.95 8.84 -21.98
CA GLU A 5 8.26 9.44 -22.26
C GLU A 5 8.73 10.32 -21.10
N GLY A 6 10.02 10.25 -20.75
CA GLY A 6 10.66 11.12 -19.77
C GLY A 6 10.48 10.74 -18.30
N THR A 7 10.90 11.66 -17.41
CA THR A 7 10.85 11.48 -15.95
C THR A 7 9.56 12.01 -15.36
N HIS A 8 8.89 11.19 -14.55
CA HIS A 8 7.64 11.55 -13.89
C HIS A 8 7.71 11.29 -12.39
N LYS A 9 6.76 11.87 -11.65
CA LYS A 9 6.45 11.47 -10.28
C LYS A 9 5.18 10.61 -10.33
N PHE A 10 5.31 9.37 -9.91
CA PHE A 10 4.21 8.42 -9.81
C PHE A 10 3.78 8.31 -8.35
N GLU A 11 2.47 8.28 -8.12
CA GLU A 11 1.88 8.15 -6.79
C GLU A 11 0.78 7.08 -6.83
N LEU A 12 0.90 6.08 -5.96
CA LEU A 12 -0.07 5.01 -5.75
C LEU A 12 -0.76 5.24 -4.40
N TYR A 13 -2.09 5.22 -4.40
CA TYR A 13 -2.90 5.54 -3.23
C TYR A 13 -3.69 4.33 -2.77
N PHE A 14 -3.63 4.04 -1.47
CA PHE A 14 -4.46 3.05 -0.80
C PHE A 14 -5.37 3.78 0.20
N HIS A 15 -6.68 3.65 -0.01
CA HIS A 15 -7.68 4.25 0.87
C HIS A 15 -8.18 3.23 1.88
N PHE A 16 -8.20 3.61 3.15
CA PHE A 16 -8.64 2.74 4.23
C PHE A 16 -9.98 3.20 4.78
N ALA A 17 -10.72 2.25 5.36
CA ALA A 17 -11.81 2.58 6.26
C ALA A 17 -11.24 3.32 7.51
N PRO A 18 -12.08 4.01 8.30
CA PRO A 18 -11.69 4.62 9.56
C PRO A 18 -11.17 3.54 10.52
N MET A 19 -9.85 3.41 10.57
CA MET A 19 -9.15 2.43 11.37
C MET A 19 -7.72 2.89 11.60
N GLU A 20 -7.08 2.28 12.58
CA GLU A 20 -5.67 2.52 12.88
C GLU A 20 -4.77 1.79 11.87
N ILE A 21 -3.88 2.55 11.24
CA ILE A 21 -2.82 2.07 10.36
C ILE A 21 -1.49 2.31 11.06
N ASN A 22 -0.66 1.27 11.11
CA ASN A 22 0.69 1.35 11.64
C ASN A 22 1.69 1.17 10.51
N GLU A 23 2.67 2.07 10.45
CA GLU A 23 3.85 1.91 9.61
C GLU A 23 4.77 0.83 10.19
N LYS A 24 5.33 0.01 9.33
CA LYS A 24 6.25 -1.06 9.66
C LYS A 24 7.41 -1.05 8.68
N ASP A 25 8.64 -1.17 9.17
CA ASP A 25 9.85 -1.28 8.34
C ASP A 25 9.94 -0.19 7.24
N GLU A 26 9.51 1.04 7.56
CA GLU A 26 9.54 2.28 6.74
C GLU A 26 8.68 2.31 5.46
N LEU A 27 8.35 1.16 4.88
CA LEU A 27 7.63 1.09 3.60
C LEU A 27 6.44 0.13 3.63
N ALA A 28 6.26 -0.63 4.71
CA ALA A 28 5.10 -1.48 4.89
C ALA A 28 4.09 -0.83 5.84
N ILE A 29 2.83 -1.24 5.71
CA ILE A 29 1.77 -0.86 6.64
C ILE A 29 1.02 -2.10 7.11
N GLU A 30 0.51 -2.05 8.33
CA GLU A 30 -0.41 -3.05 8.87
C GLU A 30 -1.60 -2.36 9.53
N THR A 31 -2.80 -2.92 9.37
CA THR A 31 -3.97 -2.49 10.13
C THR A 31 -3.98 -3.16 11.51
N GLY A 32 -4.54 -2.46 12.51
CA GLY A 32 -4.53 -2.87 13.92
C GLY A 32 -5.88 -3.31 14.51
N ASN A 33 -6.80 -3.88 13.72
CA ASN A 33 -8.13 -4.27 14.19
C ASN A 33 -8.08 -5.49 15.13
N LYS A 34 -8.39 -5.30 16.42
CA LYS A 34 -8.33 -6.37 17.43
C LYS A 34 -9.42 -7.43 17.29
N THR A 35 -10.55 -7.10 16.66
CA THR A 35 -11.76 -7.94 16.65
C THR A 35 -12.21 -8.30 15.24
N GLY A 36 -11.37 -8.08 14.23
CA GLY A 36 -11.75 -8.28 12.84
C GLY A 36 -10.55 -8.50 11.92
N ALA A 37 -10.83 -8.52 10.63
CA ALA A 37 -9.82 -8.73 9.61
C ALA A 37 -8.79 -7.60 9.60
N ASN A 38 -7.55 -8.00 9.36
CA ASN A 38 -6.44 -7.10 9.11
C ASN A 38 -5.81 -7.36 7.77
N ILE A 39 -5.18 -6.30 7.26
CA ILE A 39 -4.35 -6.37 6.08
C ILE A 39 -2.96 -5.82 6.39
N ALA A 40 -1.97 -6.36 5.71
CA ALA A 40 -0.66 -5.74 5.57
C ALA A 40 -0.44 -5.44 4.09
N ILE A 41 0.09 -4.26 3.80
CA ILE A 41 0.46 -3.85 2.45
C ILE A 41 1.95 -3.56 2.46
N ALA A 42 2.68 -4.16 1.52
CA ALA A 42 4.10 -3.93 1.38
C ALA A 42 4.50 -3.86 -0.10
N PRO A 43 5.27 -2.86 -0.51
CA PRO A 43 5.91 -2.84 -1.81
C PRO A 43 6.93 -3.97 -1.88
N LEU A 44 6.87 -4.73 -2.96
CA LEU A 44 7.81 -5.81 -3.25
C LEU A 44 9.05 -5.29 -3.99
N GLU A 45 8.96 -4.09 -4.56
CA GLU A 45 10.08 -3.33 -5.12
C GLU A 45 10.16 -1.96 -4.45
N THR A 46 11.21 -1.72 -3.68
CA THR A 46 11.34 -0.56 -2.77
C THR A 46 12.22 0.56 -3.33
N ASP A 47 12.96 0.31 -4.41
CA ASP A 47 13.93 1.26 -4.95
C ASP A 47 13.30 2.60 -5.33
N GLY A 48 13.75 3.65 -4.63
CA GLY A 48 13.31 5.03 -4.84
C GLY A 48 11.86 5.30 -4.39
N LEU A 49 11.23 4.36 -3.70
CA LEU A 49 9.88 4.48 -3.18
C LEU A 49 9.89 5.25 -1.85
N LYS A 50 8.86 6.06 -1.63
CA LYS A 50 8.61 6.75 -0.37
C LYS A 50 7.17 6.56 0.03
N LEU A 51 6.94 6.14 1.26
CA LEU A 51 5.63 5.99 1.84
C LEU A 51 5.25 7.24 2.65
N ALA A 52 3.97 7.61 2.59
CA ALA A 52 3.39 8.63 3.47
C ALA A 52 1.98 8.21 3.90
N ILE A 53 1.66 8.39 5.18
CA ILE A 53 0.30 8.24 5.70
C ILE A 53 -0.31 9.63 5.84
N GLU A 54 -1.44 9.87 5.20
CA GLU A 54 -2.11 11.18 5.19
C GLU A 54 -3.56 11.06 5.67
N ASN A 55 -4.07 12.14 6.27
CA ASN A 55 -5.47 12.23 6.66
C ASN A 55 -6.36 12.38 5.43
N SER A 56 -7.51 11.71 5.45
CA SER A 56 -8.49 11.70 4.36
C SER A 56 -9.91 11.54 4.90
N TRP A 57 -10.86 11.34 4.00
CA TRP A 57 -12.27 11.21 4.31
C TRP A 57 -12.90 10.08 3.52
N VAL A 58 -13.78 9.32 4.17
CA VAL A 58 -14.70 8.38 3.51
C VAL A 58 -16.14 8.85 3.72
N SER A 59 -17.01 8.61 2.74
CA SER A 59 -18.44 8.92 2.82
C SER A 59 -19.25 7.66 2.59
N TYR A 60 -19.88 7.14 3.65
CA TYR A 60 -20.73 5.96 3.57
C TYR A 60 -22.15 6.27 3.10
N SER A 61 -22.58 7.52 3.25
CA SER A 61 -23.88 8.02 2.82
C SER A 61 -23.79 9.51 2.52
N TYR A 62 -24.69 10.00 1.66
CA TYR A 62 -24.75 11.41 1.29
C TYR A 62 -24.79 12.33 2.52
N GLY A 63 -23.97 13.38 2.50
CA GLY A 63 -23.88 14.36 3.59
C GLY A 63 -23.09 13.91 4.81
N GLN A 64 -22.59 12.67 4.87
CA GLN A 64 -21.75 12.17 5.96
C GLN A 64 -20.31 11.99 5.48
N LYS A 65 -19.35 12.56 6.23
CA LYS A 65 -17.91 12.31 6.04
C LYS A 65 -17.34 11.82 7.35
N VAL A 66 -16.57 10.74 7.29
CA VAL A 66 -15.86 10.16 8.43
C VAL A 66 -14.37 10.26 8.14
N GLU A 67 -13.60 10.71 9.14
CA GLU A 67 -12.15 10.77 9.04
C GLU A 67 -11.59 9.37 8.78
N ALA A 68 -10.64 9.31 7.86
CA ALA A 68 -9.95 8.09 7.48
C ALA A 68 -8.50 8.42 7.15
N GLN A 69 -7.73 7.39 6.79
CA GLN A 69 -6.35 7.55 6.36
C GLN A 69 -6.15 7.00 4.95
N ILE A 70 -5.21 7.60 4.25
CA ILE A 70 -4.66 7.07 3.00
C ILE A 70 -3.19 6.76 3.19
N VAL A 71 -2.72 5.72 2.51
CA VAL A 71 -1.29 5.44 2.33
C VAL A 71 -0.94 5.83 0.90
N LYS A 72 0.15 6.60 0.75
CA LYS A 72 0.65 7.08 -0.53
C LYS A 72 2.08 6.62 -0.74
N ASP A 73 2.25 5.76 -1.73
CA ASP A 73 3.56 5.36 -2.23
C ASP A 73 3.95 6.25 -3.39
N SER A 74 5.12 6.88 -3.31
CA SER A 74 5.58 7.84 -4.32
C SER A 74 6.97 7.50 -4.83
N LYS A 75 7.16 7.60 -6.15
CA LYS A 75 8.44 7.35 -6.83
C LYS A 75 8.63 8.35 -7.97
N LYS A 76 9.81 8.99 -8.02
CA LYS A 76 10.22 9.79 -9.17
C LYS A 76 11.17 8.94 -10.02
N ALA A 77 10.79 8.62 -11.25
CA ALA A 77 11.57 7.74 -12.12
C ALA A 77 11.29 8.03 -13.60
N GLU A 78 12.24 7.62 -14.45
CA GLU A 78 12.07 7.57 -15.90
C GLU A 78 11.27 6.32 -16.28
N VAL A 79 10.38 6.46 -17.25
CA VAL A 79 9.56 5.35 -17.75
C VAL A 79 10.35 4.36 -18.61
N PRO A 80 9.98 3.07 -18.63
CA PRO A 80 8.83 2.47 -17.92
C PRO A 80 9.09 2.25 -16.42
N VAL A 81 8.03 2.35 -15.62
CA VAL A 81 8.08 2.12 -14.16
C VAL A 81 7.07 1.06 -13.77
N GLU A 82 7.44 0.19 -12.84
CA GLU A 82 6.54 -0.79 -12.24
C GLU A 82 6.41 -0.57 -10.73
N PHE A 83 5.22 -0.88 -10.23
CA PHE A 83 4.91 -1.00 -8.82
C PHE A 83 4.41 -2.42 -8.62
N VAL A 84 5.09 -3.18 -7.77
CA VAL A 84 4.64 -4.51 -7.34
C VAL A 84 4.36 -4.40 -5.85
N THR A 85 3.14 -4.75 -5.44
CA THR A 85 2.69 -4.61 -4.05
C THR A 85 2.01 -5.88 -3.60
N GLY A 86 2.45 -6.42 -2.46
CA GLY A 86 1.78 -7.52 -1.78
C GLY A 86 0.69 -6.99 -0.86
N ILE A 87 -0.50 -7.61 -0.92
CA ILE A 87 -1.60 -7.36 0.01
C ILE A 87 -1.90 -8.67 0.73
N TYR A 88 -1.62 -8.72 2.01
CA TYR A 88 -1.74 -9.91 2.85
C TYR A 88 -2.93 -9.74 3.79
N SER A 89 -3.89 -10.66 3.78
CA SER A 89 -5.04 -10.62 4.67
C SER A 89 -4.94 -11.67 5.77
N SER A 90 -5.42 -11.32 6.97
CA SER A 90 -5.47 -12.24 8.11
C SER A 90 -6.65 -11.90 9.02
N ALA A 91 -7.23 -12.91 9.67
CA ALA A 91 -8.29 -12.72 10.66
C ALA A 91 -7.79 -12.20 12.01
N SER A 92 -6.46 -12.20 12.22
CA SER A 92 -5.80 -11.69 13.41
C SER A 92 -4.74 -10.67 13.00
N LYS A 93 -3.45 -10.93 13.18
CA LYS A 93 -2.39 -10.06 12.65
C LYS A 93 -2.05 -10.45 11.23
N ALA A 94 -2.04 -9.48 10.31
CA ALA A 94 -1.47 -9.69 8.99
C ALA A 94 0.06 -9.65 9.11
N ILE A 95 0.72 -10.73 8.69
CA ILE A 95 2.17 -10.85 8.70
C ILE A 95 2.62 -10.88 7.24
N ILE A 96 3.61 -10.05 6.91
CA ILE A 96 4.29 -10.13 5.62
C ILE A 96 5.22 -11.32 5.70
N ASP A 97 4.91 -12.36 4.94
CA ASP A 97 5.76 -13.54 4.78
C ASP A 97 6.79 -13.26 3.66
N PRO A 98 8.09 -13.18 3.97
CA PRO A 98 9.12 -12.87 2.98
C PRO A 98 9.26 -13.94 1.88
N GLU A 99 9.00 -15.21 2.18
CA GLU A 99 9.09 -16.29 1.19
C GLU A 99 7.93 -16.17 0.21
N LEU A 100 6.71 -15.96 0.72
CA LEU A 100 5.52 -15.76 -0.10
C LEU A 100 5.62 -14.48 -0.95
N ALA A 101 6.21 -13.42 -0.38
CA ALA A 101 6.54 -12.19 -1.10
C ALA A 101 7.49 -12.46 -2.27
N ARG A 102 8.54 -13.26 -2.06
CA ARG A 102 9.54 -13.61 -3.07
C ARG A 102 8.94 -14.45 -4.19
N GLU A 103 8.12 -15.45 -3.85
CA GLU A 103 7.40 -16.27 -4.83
C GLU A 103 6.45 -15.43 -5.69
N ALA A 104 5.72 -14.49 -5.07
CA ALA A 104 4.83 -13.59 -5.79
C ALA A 104 5.59 -12.72 -6.81
N ILE A 105 6.77 -12.20 -6.46
CA ILE A 105 7.64 -11.47 -7.40
C ILE A 105 8.03 -12.35 -8.59
N GLU A 106 8.46 -13.60 -8.33
CA GLU A 106 8.86 -14.53 -9.39
C GLU A 106 7.69 -14.93 -10.31
N MET A 107 6.46 -14.97 -9.80
CA MET A 107 5.27 -15.24 -10.61
C MET A 107 4.89 -14.06 -11.51
N VAL A 108 5.06 -12.82 -11.04
CA VAL A 108 4.73 -11.60 -11.81
C VAL A 108 5.76 -11.33 -12.91
N LYS A 109 7.00 -11.81 -12.76
CA LYS A 109 8.09 -11.63 -13.73
C LYS A 109 8.10 -12.65 -14.89
N ARG A 110 7.13 -13.57 -14.96
CA ARG A 110 6.97 -14.58 -16.03
C ARG A 110 6.00 -14.12 -17.10
#